data_AF-A0A940Q5U7-F1
#
_entry.id   AF-A0A940Q5U7-F1
#
_cell.length_a   1.000
_cell.length_b   1.000
_cell.length_c   1.000
_cell.angle_alpha   90.00
_cell.angle_beta   90.00
_cell.angle_gamma   90.00
#
_symmetry.space_group_name_H-M   'P 1'
#
loop_
_entity.id
_entity.type
_entity.pdbx_description
1 polymer ?
#
loop_
_entity_poly.entity_id
_entity_poly.type
_entity_poly.pdbx_seq_one_letter_code
_entity_poly.pdbx_strand_id
1 'polypeptide(L)'
;MLKNILSGKTCAKCRMCCIFDKYDVWETPVITRELHQKLAAERPDLKTVSKGGNGGYVFNMEDCWDDEEEIYRCPALDVNKGCTLGENKPFDCKIWPYRVMDLNGARVISIASVCPELYKMPLSTLVKELDSGLGDIIFAEAAKNPAIVKPYQQGYPILKVTTELCGQKVRLSEVTRGDLPFLCDLYNRAELLDRLEAGALDIEDWDEAFEQWREDGDEEDYIVYVGSEPAGWLKLCGLESGECGWISMLVIAPEFRGRGVSRECIRLAEEIFIEKGIDSAAMHICCSNEAAVRCCVSCGYIPVQEETSDGETVMYKKENIDENYRTLS
;
A
#
# COMPACT_ATOMS: atom_id res chain seq x y z
N MET A 1 -1.97 -13.39 -16.84
CA MET A 1 -0.87 -13.26 -15.87
C MET A 1 -0.68 -14.55 -15.08
N LEU A 2 -1.75 -15.27 -14.72
CA LEU A 2 -1.69 -16.49 -13.91
C LEU A 2 -1.23 -17.79 -14.61
N LYS A 3 -0.41 -17.74 -15.66
CA LYS A 3 -0.15 -18.94 -16.51
C LYS A 3 0.50 -20.10 -15.74
N ASN A 4 1.16 -19.84 -14.62
CA ASN A 4 1.82 -20.84 -13.78
C ASN A 4 0.83 -21.67 -12.95
N ILE A 5 -0.31 -21.09 -12.56
CA ILE A 5 -1.30 -21.71 -11.68
C ILE A 5 -2.65 -21.95 -12.37
N LEU A 6 -2.93 -21.29 -13.49
CA LEU A 6 -4.22 -21.39 -14.16
C LEU A 6 -4.10 -21.23 -15.69
N SER A 7 -4.55 -22.25 -16.41
CA SER A 7 -4.52 -22.25 -17.88
C SER A 7 -5.73 -21.52 -18.49
N GLY A 8 -5.51 -20.82 -19.60
CA GLY A 8 -6.59 -20.15 -20.33
C GLY A 8 -7.68 -21.09 -20.83
N LYS A 9 -7.32 -22.34 -21.20
CA LYS A 9 -8.26 -23.37 -21.63
C LYS A 9 -9.17 -23.81 -20.49
N THR A 10 -8.62 -23.95 -19.29
CA THR A 10 -9.40 -24.27 -18.08
C THR A 10 -10.39 -23.15 -17.79
N CYS A 11 -9.95 -21.88 -17.82
CA CYS A 11 -10.84 -20.74 -17.61
C CYS A 11 -11.95 -20.64 -18.66
N ALA A 12 -11.63 -20.87 -19.94
CA ALA A 12 -12.59 -20.79 -21.03
C ALA A 12 -13.72 -21.83 -20.89
N LYS A 13 -13.43 -23.00 -20.31
CA LYS A 13 -14.44 -24.02 -19.98
C LYS A 13 -15.24 -23.63 -18.72
N CYS A 14 -14.55 -23.16 -17.68
CA CYS A 14 -15.14 -22.86 -16.37
C CYS A 14 -16.09 -21.65 -16.38
N ARG A 15 -15.64 -20.49 -16.91
CA ARG A 15 -16.42 -19.25 -17.08
C ARG A 15 -16.96 -18.58 -15.81
N MET A 16 -16.70 -19.14 -14.63
CA MET A 16 -17.23 -18.63 -13.35
C MET A 16 -16.92 -17.15 -13.09
N CYS A 17 -15.75 -16.66 -13.48
CA CYS A 17 -15.36 -15.26 -13.30
C CYS A 17 -16.15 -14.23 -14.15
N CYS A 18 -17.03 -14.71 -15.03
CA CYS A 18 -17.84 -13.88 -15.93
C CYS A 18 -19.35 -14.00 -15.63
N ILE A 19 -19.71 -14.62 -14.51
CA ILE A 19 -21.09 -14.82 -14.05
C ILE A 19 -21.20 -14.14 -12.68
N PHE A 20 -22.24 -13.36 -12.48
CA PHE A 20 -22.49 -12.61 -11.25
C PHE A 20 -23.95 -12.74 -10.88
N ASP A 21 -24.28 -12.95 -9.62
CA ASP A 21 -25.66 -12.74 -9.17
C ASP A 21 -25.89 -11.25 -8.84
N LYS A 22 -27.10 -10.92 -8.35
CA LYS A 22 -27.44 -9.55 -7.94
C LYS A 22 -26.61 -9.00 -6.78
N TYR A 23 -26.03 -9.87 -5.96
CA TYR A 23 -25.20 -9.51 -4.82
C TYR A 23 -23.72 -9.39 -5.19
N ASP A 24 -23.29 -9.96 -6.33
CA ASP A 24 -21.91 -9.99 -6.78
C ASP A 24 -21.61 -9.00 -7.92
N VAL A 25 -22.58 -8.19 -8.37
CA VAL A 25 -22.35 -7.22 -9.48
C VAL A 25 -21.23 -6.21 -9.14
N TRP A 26 -21.02 -5.91 -7.86
CA TRP A 26 -19.89 -5.08 -7.41
C TRP A 26 -18.52 -5.72 -7.69
N GLU A 27 -18.47 -7.03 -7.94
CA GLU A 27 -17.28 -7.78 -8.33
C GLU A 27 -16.87 -7.60 -9.78
N THR A 28 -17.72 -6.98 -10.60
CA THR A 28 -17.40 -6.69 -11.99
C THR A 28 -16.04 -5.99 -12.13
N PRO A 29 -15.28 -6.34 -13.19
CA PRO A 29 -13.92 -5.85 -13.35
C PRO A 29 -13.92 -4.34 -13.63
N VAL A 30 -12.97 -3.65 -13.03
CA VAL A 30 -12.75 -2.23 -13.29
C VAL A 30 -11.95 -2.06 -14.57
N ILE A 31 -12.46 -1.20 -15.43
CA ILE A 31 -11.92 -0.86 -16.75
C ILE A 31 -11.25 0.51 -16.61
N THR A 32 -9.94 0.57 -16.90
CA THR A 32 -9.20 1.84 -16.89
C THR A 32 -9.68 2.75 -18.02
N ARG A 33 -9.36 4.03 -17.94
CA ARG A 33 -9.73 5.00 -18.97
C ARG A 33 -9.16 4.64 -20.34
N GLU A 34 -7.92 4.17 -20.39
CA GLU A 34 -7.25 3.78 -21.64
C GLU A 34 -7.96 2.58 -22.26
N LEU A 35 -8.30 1.57 -21.45
CA LEU A 35 -9.01 0.39 -21.94
C LEU A 35 -10.43 0.74 -22.38
N HIS A 36 -11.13 1.62 -21.65
CA HIS A 36 -12.45 2.12 -22.03
C HIS A 36 -12.41 2.77 -23.43
N GLN A 37 -11.45 3.66 -23.68
CA GLN A 37 -11.30 4.33 -24.98
C GLN A 37 -11.01 3.31 -26.09
N LYS A 38 -10.17 2.32 -25.82
CA LYS A 38 -9.87 1.24 -26.78
C LYS A 38 -11.10 0.40 -27.09
N LEU A 39 -11.86 -0.01 -26.08
CA LEU A 39 -13.09 -0.79 -26.25
C LEU A 39 -14.13 0.01 -27.03
N ALA A 40 -14.29 1.31 -26.77
CA ALA A 40 -15.22 2.15 -27.53
C ALA A 40 -14.88 2.22 -29.03
N ALA A 41 -13.60 2.15 -29.39
CA ALA A 41 -13.15 2.17 -30.78
C ALA A 41 -13.25 0.81 -31.48
N GLU A 42 -12.87 -0.28 -30.80
CA GLU A 42 -12.71 -1.61 -31.41
C GLU A 42 -13.91 -2.54 -31.15
N ARG A 43 -14.66 -2.31 -30.08
CA ARG A 43 -15.74 -3.18 -29.55
C ARG A 43 -16.90 -2.33 -29.01
N PRO A 44 -17.56 -1.51 -29.84
CA PRO A 44 -18.64 -0.62 -29.40
C PRO A 44 -19.88 -1.37 -28.88
N ASP A 45 -19.97 -2.68 -29.15
CA ASP A 45 -20.94 -3.59 -28.56
C ASP A 45 -20.76 -3.72 -27.03
N LEU A 46 -19.54 -3.58 -26.52
CA LEU A 46 -19.21 -3.67 -25.11
C LEU A 46 -19.38 -2.32 -24.42
N LYS A 47 -20.63 -1.98 -24.11
CA LYS A 47 -20.97 -0.75 -23.38
C LYS A 47 -20.34 -0.74 -21.99
N THR A 48 -19.92 0.45 -21.56
CA THR A 48 -19.33 0.68 -20.23
C THR A 48 -19.96 1.93 -19.59
N VAL A 49 -19.98 1.95 -18.27
CA VAL A 49 -20.50 3.07 -17.45
C VAL A 49 -19.41 3.54 -16.49
N SER A 50 -19.41 4.83 -16.18
CA SER A 50 -18.47 5.41 -15.22
C SER A 50 -18.86 5.03 -13.79
N LYS A 51 -17.89 4.64 -12.96
CA LYS A 51 -18.08 4.29 -11.55
C LYS A 51 -18.24 5.53 -10.64
N GLY A 52 -18.02 6.74 -11.15
CA GLY A 52 -17.98 7.97 -10.34
C GLY A 52 -16.83 7.97 -9.31
N GLY A 53 -16.51 9.14 -8.73
CA GLY A 53 -15.57 9.30 -7.59
C GLY A 53 -14.09 9.01 -7.84
N ASN A 54 -13.74 7.81 -8.32
CA ASN A 54 -12.37 7.26 -8.36
C ASN A 54 -11.83 7.02 -9.79
N GLY A 55 -12.51 7.52 -10.83
CA GLY A 55 -11.96 7.57 -12.20
C GLY A 55 -12.01 6.27 -13.04
N GLY A 56 -12.67 5.19 -12.56
CA GLY A 56 -12.81 3.92 -13.27
C GLY A 56 -14.13 3.75 -14.03
N TYR A 57 -14.15 2.81 -14.99
CA TYR A 57 -15.36 2.34 -15.69
C TYR A 57 -15.66 0.89 -15.31
N VAL A 58 -16.88 0.44 -15.55
CA VAL A 58 -17.28 -0.98 -15.50
C VAL A 58 -18.11 -1.31 -16.73
N PHE A 59 -18.27 -2.59 -17.05
CA PHE A 59 -19.22 -2.99 -18.10
C PHE A 59 -20.64 -2.60 -17.70
N ASN A 60 -21.44 -2.15 -18.66
CA ASN A 60 -22.87 -1.99 -18.42
C ASN A 60 -23.52 -3.37 -18.34
N MET A 61 -24.08 -3.70 -17.17
CA MET A 61 -24.72 -4.98 -16.89
C MET A 61 -26.25 -4.93 -16.99
N GLU A 62 -26.87 -3.76 -17.20
CA GLU A 62 -28.33 -3.57 -17.20
C GLU A 62 -29.04 -4.51 -18.19
N ASP A 63 -28.47 -4.68 -19.38
CA ASP A 63 -29.04 -5.51 -20.45
C ASP A 63 -28.53 -6.97 -20.40
N CYS A 64 -27.83 -7.38 -19.34
CA CYS A 64 -27.13 -8.68 -19.27
C CYS A 64 -27.76 -9.68 -18.29
N TRP A 65 -28.94 -9.36 -17.74
CA TRP A 65 -29.68 -10.22 -16.83
C TRP A 65 -30.36 -11.38 -17.57
N ASP A 66 -30.23 -12.58 -17.00
CA ASP A 66 -30.86 -13.82 -17.45
C ASP A 66 -31.96 -14.18 -16.44
N ASP A 67 -33.22 -13.96 -16.79
CA ASP A 67 -34.37 -14.17 -15.89
C ASP A 67 -34.56 -15.64 -15.49
N GLU A 68 -34.15 -16.60 -16.34
CA GLU A 68 -34.33 -18.02 -16.06
C GLU A 68 -33.30 -18.53 -15.05
N GLU A 69 -32.06 -18.04 -15.16
CA GLU A 69 -30.93 -18.47 -14.33
C GLU A 69 -30.66 -17.51 -13.15
N GLU A 70 -31.39 -16.38 -13.08
CA GLU A 70 -31.25 -15.30 -12.10
C GLU A 70 -29.81 -14.78 -11.93
N ILE A 71 -29.09 -14.61 -13.06
CA ILE A 71 -27.70 -14.16 -13.09
C ILE A 71 -27.43 -13.12 -14.17
N TYR A 72 -26.43 -12.28 -13.92
CA TYR A 72 -25.79 -11.44 -14.92
C TYR A 72 -24.64 -12.19 -15.60
N ARG A 73 -24.58 -12.12 -16.93
CA ARG A 73 -23.43 -12.61 -17.71
C ARG A 73 -22.60 -11.45 -18.22
N CYS A 74 -21.29 -11.50 -18.05
CA CYS A 74 -20.39 -10.48 -18.59
C CYS A 74 -20.63 -10.32 -20.11
N PRO A 75 -20.80 -9.10 -20.64
CA PRO A 75 -21.09 -8.90 -22.07
C PRO A 75 -19.94 -9.36 -22.97
N ALA A 76 -18.72 -9.50 -22.43
CA ALA A 76 -17.58 -10.02 -23.17
C ALA A 76 -17.46 -11.57 -23.14
N LEU A 77 -18.39 -12.28 -22.50
CA LEU A 77 -18.41 -13.73 -22.41
C LEU A 77 -19.11 -14.35 -23.63
N ASP A 78 -18.38 -15.14 -24.41
CA ASP A 78 -18.97 -16.08 -25.36
C ASP A 78 -19.21 -17.42 -24.64
N VAL A 79 -20.44 -17.94 -24.69
CA VAL A 79 -20.81 -19.17 -23.98
C VAL A 79 -20.03 -20.41 -24.45
N ASN A 80 -19.55 -20.43 -25.69
CA ASN A 80 -18.82 -21.57 -26.24
C ASN A 80 -17.30 -21.38 -26.19
N LYS A 81 -16.82 -20.14 -26.31
CA LYS A 81 -15.39 -19.81 -26.44
C LYS A 81 -14.77 -19.23 -25.17
N GLY A 82 -15.59 -18.80 -24.21
CA GLY A 82 -15.15 -18.08 -23.02
C GLY A 82 -14.95 -16.58 -23.29
N CYS A 83 -14.09 -15.93 -22.51
CA CYS A 83 -13.87 -14.48 -22.61
C CYS A 83 -13.28 -14.07 -23.98
N THR A 84 -13.93 -13.11 -24.63
CA THR A 84 -13.56 -12.63 -25.99
C THR A 84 -12.53 -11.49 -25.99
N LEU A 85 -12.12 -11.00 -24.82
CA LEU A 85 -11.22 -9.83 -24.74
C LEU A 85 -9.75 -10.14 -25.02
N GLY A 86 -9.33 -11.41 -24.98
CA GLY A 86 -7.92 -11.78 -25.22
C GLY A 86 -6.96 -11.02 -24.29
N GLU A 87 -6.01 -10.28 -24.87
CA GLU A 87 -5.04 -9.45 -24.15
C GLU A 87 -5.63 -8.13 -23.61
N ASN A 88 -6.77 -7.69 -24.16
CA ASN A 88 -7.50 -6.49 -23.72
C ASN A 88 -8.37 -6.75 -22.47
N LYS A 89 -8.13 -7.86 -21.75
CA LYS A 89 -8.78 -8.09 -20.46
C LYS A 89 -8.41 -6.98 -19.46
N PRO A 90 -9.38 -6.48 -18.66
CA PRO A 90 -9.09 -5.65 -17.51
C PRO A 90 -8.12 -6.33 -16.56
N PHE A 91 -7.40 -5.54 -15.75
CA PHE A 91 -6.42 -6.08 -14.81
C PHE A 91 -7.05 -7.08 -13.83
N ASP A 92 -8.20 -6.75 -13.24
CA ASP A 92 -8.99 -7.64 -12.38
C ASP A 92 -9.25 -9.01 -13.01
N CYS A 93 -9.51 -9.05 -14.33
CA CYS A 93 -9.72 -10.30 -15.06
C CYS A 93 -8.43 -11.08 -15.32
N LYS A 94 -7.28 -10.39 -15.42
CA LYS A 94 -5.96 -11.01 -15.66
C LYS A 94 -5.39 -11.69 -14.41
N ILE A 95 -5.81 -11.23 -13.24
CA ILE A 95 -5.38 -11.72 -11.92
C ILE A 95 -6.44 -12.55 -11.18
N TRP A 96 -7.69 -12.61 -11.68
CA TRP A 96 -8.75 -13.41 -11.06
C TRP A 96 -8.33 -14.87 -10.87
N PRO A 97 -8.49 -15.46 -9.66
CA PRO A 97 -9.33 -15.01 -8.55
C PRO A 97 -8.62 -14.19 -7.46
N TYR A 98 -7.37 -13.75 -7.68
CA TYR A 98 -6.77 -12.78 -6.77
C TYR A 98 -7.50 -11.44 -6.87
N ARG A 99 -7.50 -10.72 -5.75
CA ARG A 99 -8.13 -9.42 -5.57
C ARG A 99 -7.23 -8.55 -4.72
N VAL A 100 -7.04 -7.30 -5.12
CA VAL A 100 -6.53 -6.29 -4.21
C VAL A 100 -7.69 -5.63 -3.49
N MET A 101 -7.62 -5.57 -2.17
CA MET A 101 -8.66 -5.02 -1.31
C MET A 101 -8.07 -4.03 -0.29
N ASP A 102 -8.93 -3.15 0.22
CA ASP A 102 -8.66 -2.28 1.36
C ASP A 102 -9.17 -2.94 2.64
N LEU A 103 -8.28 -3.25 3.57
CA LEU A 103 -8.62 -3.66 4.92
C LEU A 103 -8.16 -2.57 5.88
N ASN A 104 -9.08 -1.72 6.33
CA ASN A 104 -8.81 -0.65 7.29
C ASN A 104 -7.62 0.25 6.88
N GLY A 105 -7.51 0.58 5.59
CA GLY A 105 -6.40 1.37 5.05
C GLY A 105 -5.18 0.57 4.58
N ALA A 106 -5.04 -0.69 4.99
CA ALA A 106 -4.00 -1.58 4.47
C ALA A 106 -4.43 -2.17 3.11
N ARG A 107 -3.49 -2.29 2.17
CA ARG A 107 -3.72 -3.04 0.92
C ARG A 107 -3.47 -4.52 1.16
N VAL A 108 -4.44 -5.36 0.84
CA VAL A 108 -4.30 -6.82 0.95
C VAL A 108 -4.57 -7.48 -0.39
N ILE A 109 -3.86 -8.57 -0.67
CA ILE A 109 -4.21 -9.49 -1.75
C ILE A 109 -4.98 -10.64 -1.14
N SER A 110 -6.25 -10.72 -1.49
CA SER A 110 -7.15 -11.81 -1.12
C SER A 110 -7.45 -12.71 -2.31
N ILE A 111 -8.09 -13.85 -2.04
CA ILE A 111 -8.51 -14.79 -3.07
C ILE A 111 -10.01 -15.08 -2.99
N ALA A 112 -10.69 -15.06 -4.15
CA ALA A 112 -12.08 -15.51 -4.25
C ALA A 112 -12.17 -17.04 -4.11
N SER A 113 -12.92 -17.50 -3.11
CA SER A 113 -13.10 -18.93 -2.80
C SER A 113 -13.94 -19.68 -3.85
N VAL A 114 -14.62 -18.96 -4.73
CA VAL A 114 -15.51 -19.53 -5.77
C VAL A 114 -14.77 -20.10 -6.98
N CYS A 115 -13.45 -19.93 -7.09
CA CYS A 115 -12.67 -20.53 -8.18
C CYS A 115 -12.40 -22.03 -7.91
N PRO A 116 -13.05 -22.97 -8.62
CA PRO A 116 -12.95 -24.40 -8.29
C PRO A 116 -11.57 -25.00 -8.57
N GLU A 117 -10.77 -24.35 -9.40
CA GLU A 117 -9.43 -24.80 -9.76
C GLU A 117 -8.40 -24.39 -8.71
N LEU A 118 -8.42 -23.11 -8.30
CA LEU A 118 -7.48 -22.62 -7.30
C LEU A 118 -7.87 -23.01 -5.88
N TYR A 119 -9.17 -23.18 -5.58
CA TYR A 119 -9.62 -23.64 -4.26
C TYR A 119 -9.06 -25.02 -3.87
N LYS A 120 -8.68 -25.84 -4.86
CA LYS A 120 -8.07 -27.16 -4.64
C LYS A 120 -6.56 -27.09 -4.44
N MET A 121 -5.94 -25.94 -4.70
CA MET A 121 -4.49 -25.78 -4.58
C MET A 121 -4.08 -25.52 -3.13
N PRO A 122 -2.90 -25.99 -2.70
CA PRO A 122 -2.34 -25.61 -1.42
C PRO A 122 -2.15 -24.09 -1.33
N LEU A 123 -2.49 -23.49 -0.19
CA LEU A 123 -2.29 -22.06 0.06
C LEU A 123 -0.83 -21.63 -0.18
N SER A 124 0.13 -22.48 0.19
CA SER A 124 1.56 -22.22 -0.03
C SER A 124 1.93 -22.05 -1.52
N THR A 125 1.23 -22.73 -2.43
CA THR A 125 1.44 -22.55 -3.88
C THR A 125 0.92 -21.20 -4.36
N LEU A 126 -0.24 -20.78 -3.83
CA LEU A 126 -0.85 -19.50 -4.17
C LEU A 126 0.00 -18.33 -3.64
N VAL A 127 0.45 -18.42 -2.39
CA VAL A 127 1.36 -17.45 -1.77
C VAL A 127 2.69 -17.39 -2.54
N LYS A 128 3.28 -18.53 -2.88
CA LYS A 128 4.52 -18.57 -3.67
C LYS A 128 4.38 -17.92 -5.05
N GLU A 129 3.22 -18.02 -5.70
CA GLU A 129 2.99 -17.31 -6.96
C GLU A 129 3.02 -15.79 -6.74
N LEU A 130 2.40 -15.30 -5.67
CA LEU A 130 2.46 -13.88 -5.29
C LEU A 130 3.90 -13.43 -4.99
N ASP A 131 4.65 -14.24 -4.24
CA ASP A 131 6.04 -13.95 -3.86
C ASP A 131 7.03 -14.07 -5.03
N SER A 132 6.63 -14.67 -6.15
CA SER A 132 7.44 -14.71 -7.37
C SER A 132 7.36 -13.43 -8.22
N GLY A 133 6.79 -12.36 -7.66
CA GLY A 133 6.70 -11.02 -8.25
C GLY A 133 5.28 -10.64 -8.70
N LEU A 134 4.31 -11.57 -8.70
CA LEU A 134 2.93 -11.22 -9.04
C LEU A 134 2.30 -10.28 -8.00
N GLY A 135 2.65 -10.43 -6.72
CA GLY A 135 2.17 -9.58 -5.63
C GLY A 135 2.55 -8.11 -5.85
N ASP A 136 3.81 -7.86 -6.18
CA ASP A 136 4.35 -6.52 -6.41
C ASP A 136 3.68 -5.86 -7.62
N ILE A 137 3.44 -6.63 -8.69
CA ILE A 137 2.69 -6.16 -9.86
C ILE A 137 1.26 -5.77 -9.48
N ILE A 138 0.59 -6.56 -8.63
CA ILE A 138 -0.77 -6.27 -8.17
C ILE A 138 -0.80 -4.98 -7.33
N PHE A 139 0.12 -4.81 -6.39
CA PHE A 139 0.19 -3.60 -5.56
C PHE A 139 0.58 -2.36 -6.36
N ALA A 140 1.55 -2.46 -7.28
CA ALA A 140 1.93 -1.35 -8.15
C ALA A 140 0.76 -0.90 -9.06
N GLU A 141 0.00 -1.86 -9.60
CA GLU A 141 -1.18 -1.53 -10.39
C GLU A 141 -2.29 -0.92 -9.53
N ALA A 142 -2.46 -1.36 -8.29
CA ALA A 142 -3.40 -0.79 -7.34
C ALA A 142 -3.07 0.66 -6.95
N ALA A 143 -1.78 0.97 -6.78
CA ALA A 143 -1.31 2.33 -6.54
C ALA A 143 -1.58 3.25 -7.75
N LYS A 144 -1.34 2.74 -8.97
CA LYS A 144 -1.57 3.47 -10.22
C LYS A 144 -3.06 3.67 -10.51
N ASN A 145 -3.89 2.67 -10.23
CA ASN A 145 -5.32 2.65 -10.54
C ASN A 145 -6.17 2.36 -9.29
N PRO A 146 -6.34 3.33 -8.37
CA PRO A 146 -7.03 3.09 -7.09
C PRO A 146 -8.45 2.53 -7.20
N ALA A 147 -9.13 2.76 -8.34
CA ALA A 147 -10.47 2.25 -8.60
C ALA A 147 -10.58 0.71 -8.58
N ILE A 148 -9.48 -0.01 -8.83
CA ILE A 148 -9.44 -1.49 -8.79
C ILE A 148 -9.47 -2.02 -7.35
N VAL A 149 -9.10 -1.19 -6.38
CA VAL A 149 -9.10 -1.58 -4.97
C VAL A 149 -10.53 -1.53 -4.44
N LYS A 150 -11.00 -2.67 -3.95
CA LYS A 150 -12.35 -2.82 -3.39
C LYS A 150 -12.30 -2.89 -1.87
N PRO A 151 -13.34 -2.45 -1.14
CA PRO A 151 -13.42 -2.69 0.30
C PRO A 151 -13.30 -4.19 0.59
N TYR A 152 -12.52 -4.55 1.61
CA TYR A 152 -12.40 -5.93 2.05
C TYR A 152 -13.77 -6.52 2.42
N GLN A 153 -13.99 -7.76 1.99
CA GLN A 153 -15.19 -8.52 2.30
C GLN A 153 -14.86 -9.69 3.23
N GLN A 154 -15.62 -9.81 4.31
CA GLN A 154 -15.45 -10.90 5.26
C GLN A 154 -15.63 -12.26 4.55
N GLY A 155 -14.74 -13.20 4.83
CA GLY A 155 -14.75 -14.54 4.22
C GLY A 155 -13.81 -14.72 3.04
N TYR A 156 -13.19 -13.64 2.55
CA TYR A 156 -12.09 -13.71 1.58
C TYR A 156 -10.77 -13.97 2.31
N PRO A 157 -10.09 -15.12 2.10
CA PRO A 157 -8.78 -15.37 2.70
C PRO A 157 -7.76 -14.36 2.20
N ILE A 158 -7.02 -13.77 3.14
CA ILE A 158 -5.91 -12.85 2.85
C ILE A 158 -4.66 -13.70 2.67
N LEU A 159 -3.97 -13.50 1.54
CA LEU A 159 -2.78 -14.26 1.17
C LEU A 159 -1.50 -13.42 1.22
N LYS A 160 -1.62 -12.10 1.05
CA LYS A 160 -0.50 -11.16 1.18
C LYS A 160 -1.04 -9.83 1.69
N VAL A 161 -0.30 -9.20 2.58
CA VAL A 161 -0.55 -7.82 3.02
C VAL A 161 0.55 -6.96 2.40
N THR A 162 0.24 -5.73 2.00
CA THR A 162 1.27 -4.78 1.60
C THR A 162 2.16 -4.50 2.79
N THR A 163 3.47 -4.34 2.56
CA THR A 163 4.38 -3.78 3.56
C THR A 163 4.23 -2.25 3.65
N GLU A 164 3.32 -1.66 2.87
CA GLU A 164 3.14 -0.21 2.78
C GLU A 164 1.99 0.30 3.66
N LEU A 165 2.33 1.12 4.66
CA LEU A 165 1.34 1.79 5.51
C LEU A 165 0.81 3.05 4.83
N CYS A 166 -0.50 3.08 4.59
CA CYS A 166 -1.16 4.16 3.86
C CYS A 166 -1.94 5.08 4.82
N GLY A 167 -1.48 6.32 4.94
CA GLY A 167 -2.24 7.40 5.56
C GLY A 167 -3.10 8.17 4.55
N GLN A 168 -3.78 9.22 5.00
CA GLN A 168 -4.61 10.06 4.11
C GLN A 168 -3.78 10.83 3.07
N LYS A 169 -2.53 11.14 3.41
CA LYS A 169 -1.66 12.03 2.61
C LYS A 169 -0.33 11.40 2.23
N VAL A 170 0.09 10.39 2.97
CA VAL A 170 1.41 9.78 2.83
C VAL A 170 1.28 8.28 2.74
N ARG A 171 2.24 7.66 2.08
CA ARG A 171 2.42 6.22 2.03
C ARG A 171 3.84 5.93 2.49
N LEU A 172 3.99 5.07 3.47
CA LEU A 172 5.29 4.57 3.90
C LEU A 172 5.56 3.26 3.15
N SER A 173 6.77 3.10 2.63
CA SER A 173 7.25 1.83 2.08
C SER A 173 8.58 1.53 2.72
N GLU A 174 8.80 0.28 3.14
CA GLU A 174 10.13 -0.16 3.59
C GLU A 174 11.20 0.21 2.55
N VAL A 175 12.35 0.69 3.02
CA VAL A 175 13.49 1.03 2.18
C VAL A 175 13.97 -0.23 1.48
N THR A 176 14.16 -0.13 0.17
CA THR A 176 14.83 -1.15 -0.63
C THR A 176 16.19 -0.64 -1.09
N ARG A 177 17.06 -1.55 -1.54
CA ARG A 177 18.34 -1.18 -2.15
C ARG A 177 18.18 -0.24 -3.35
N GLY A 178 17.03 -0.25 -4.03
CA GLY A 178 16.72 0.66 -5.13
C GLY A 178 16.50 2.11 -4.71
N ASP A 179 16.21 2.36 -3.43
CA ASP A 179 15.93 3.68 -2.87
C ASP A 179 17.19 4.40 -2.37
N LEU A 180 18.33 3.70 -2.25
CA LEU A 180 19.58 4.28 -1.76
C LEU A 180 20.05 5.53 -2.51
N PRO A 181 19.94 5.62 -3.85
CA PRO A 181 20.26 6.86 -4.56
C PRO A 181 19.41 8.05 -4.09
N PHE A 182 18.12 7.83 -3.84
CA PHE A 182 17.24 8.87 -3.32
C PHE A 182 17.61 9.27 -1.89
N LEU A 183 17.93 8.30 -1.01
CA LEU A 183 18.36 8.59 0.35
C LEU A 183 19.67 9.37 0.40
N CYS A 184 20.64 8.97 -0.43
CA CYS A 184 21.90 9.68 -0.60
C CYS A 184 21.68 11.12 -1.09
N ASP A 185 20.87 11.31 -2.13
CA ASP A 185 20.53 12.64 -2.64
C ASP A 185 19.76 13.49 -1.62
N LEU A 186 18.86 12.88 -0.84
CA LEU A 186 18.09 13.56 0.19
C LEU A 186 18.97 14.00 1.35
N TYR A 187 19.83 13.10 1.86
CA TYR A 187 20.71 13.36 3.00
C TYR A 187 21.73 14.46 2.69
N ASN A 188 22.29 14.42 1.48
CA ASN A 188 23.34 15.36 1.05
C ASN A 188 22.82 16.73 0.61
N ARG A 189 21.51 17.02 0.76
CA ARG A 189 21.02 18.38 0.52
C ARG A 189 21.63 19.33 1.56
N ALA A 190 22.13 20.48 1.11
CA ALA A 190 22.86 21.43 1.96
C ALA A 190 22.09 21.82 3.23
N GLU A 191 20.76 21.96 3.13
CA GLU A 191 19.92 22.33 4.27
C GLU A 191 19.78 21.23 5.33
N LEU A 192 20.21 20.00 5.05
CA LEU A 192 20.22 18.87 5.98
C LEU A 192 21.62 18.61 6.54
N LEU A 193 22.66 18.71 5.72
CA LEU A 193 24.05 18.63 6.17
C LEU A 193 24.38 19.69 7.23
N ASP A 194 23.93 20.94 7.02
CA ASP A 194 24.12 22.03 7.99
C ASP A 194 23.41 21.79 9.34
N ARG A 195 22.41 20.89 9.37
CA ARG A 195 21.57 20.63 10.54
C ARG A 195 21.93 19.35 11.28
N LEU A 196 22.53 18.40 10.60
CA LEU A 196 22.93 17.12 11.17
C LEU A 196 24.37 17.14 11.69
N GLU A 197 25.12 18.23 11.42
CA GLU A 197 26.56 18.37 11.73
C GLU A 197 27.40 17.19 11.25
N ALA A 198 26.88 16.46 10.26
CA ALA A 198 27.46 15.24 9.72
C ALA A 198 28.05 15.51 8.34
N GLY A 199 29.09 14.75 7.99
CA GLY A 199 29.67 14.78 6.65
C GLY A 199 28.69 14.22 5.61
N ALA A 200 28.89 14.61 4.34
CA ALA A 200 28.20 13.97 3.24
C ALA A 200 28.52 12.47 3.19
N LEU A 201 27.53 11.66 2.88
CA LEU A 201 27.66 10.20 2.73
C LEU A 201 27.55 9.85 1.25
N ASP A 202 28.40 8.97 0.74
CA ASP A 202 28.27 8.49 -0.62
C ASP A 202 27.40 7.24 -0.72
N ILE A 203 27.17 6.74 -1.94
CA ILE A 203 26.31 5.58 -2.15
C ILE A 203 26.87 4.29 -1.55
N GLU A 204 28.20 4.20 -1.37
CA GLU A 204 28.86 3.03 -0.79
C GLU A 204 28.61 2.99 0.72
N ASP A 205 28.70 4.15 1.40
CA ASP A 205 28.30 4.31 2.80
C ASP A 205 26.84 3.86 3.03
N TRP A 206 25.93 4.25 2.12
CA TRP A 206 24.51 3.87 2.21
C TRP A 206 24.26 2.39 1.94
N ASP A 207 24.99 1.74 1.01
CA ASP A 207 24.85 0.30 0.77
C ASP A 207 25.34 -0.51 1.98
N GLU A 208 26.45 -0.08 2.61
CA GLU A 208 26.95 -0.69 3.84
C GLU A 208 25.98 -0.52 5.01
N ALA A 209 25.41 0.67 5.18
CA ALA A 209 24.40 0.93 6.21
C ALA A 209 23.12 0.10 5.98
N PHE A 210 22.66 0.00 4.73
CA PHE A 210 21.48 -0.78 4.37
C PHE A 210 21.62 -2.27 4.68
N GLU A 211 22.81 -2.86 4.44
CA GLU A 211 23.04 -4.26 4.80
C GLU A 211 23.00 -4.51 6.31
N GLN A 212 23.39 -3.52 7.12
CA GLN A 212 23.29 -3.60 8.58
C GLN A 212 21.83 -3.48 9.04
N TRP A 213 21.09 -2.47 8.57
CA TRP A 213 19.71 -2.24 9.00
C TRP A 213 18.76 -3.37 8.62
N ARG A 214 18.95 -3.99 7.44
CA ARG A 214 18.08 -5.10 7.00
C ARG A 214 18.12 -6.32 7.93
N GLU A 215 19.21 -6.50 8.67
CA GLU A 215 19.39 -7.61 9.60
C GLU A 215 19.08 -7.24 11.06
N ASP A 216 18.79 -5.96 11.32
CA ASP A 216 18.45 -5.45 12.65
C ASP A 216 16.94 -5.45 12.86
N GLY A 217 16.43 -6.38 13.68
CA GLY A 217 15.00 -6.45 13.99
C GLY A 217 14.50 -5.31 14.87
N ASP A 218 15.40 -4.53 15.49
CA ASP A 218 15.05 -3.41 16.36
C ASP A 218 14.87 -2.09 15.58
N GLU A 219 15.24 -2.06 14.29
CA GLU A 219 15.17 -0.88 13.43
C GLU A 219 14.35 -1.13 12.15
N GLU A 220 13.57 -0.14 11.72
CA GLU A 220 12.88 -0.16 10.43
C GLU A 220 12.99 1.20 9.73
N ASP A 221 13.31 1.15 8.44
CA ASP A 221 13.51 2.32 7.59
C ASP A 221 12.47 2.38 6.49
N TYR A 222 11.87 3.56 6.30
CA TYR A 222 10.79 3.80 5.36
C TYR A 222 11.04 5.00 4.44
N ILE A 223 10.77 4.81 3.16
CA ILE A 223 10.56 5.93 2.22
C ILE A 223 9.16 6.49 2.42
N VAL A 224 9.08 7.80 2.62
CA VAL A 224 7.83 8.55 2.69
C VAL A 224 7.45 8.98 1.28
N TYR A 225 6.30 8.55 0.79
CA TYR A 225 5.74 8.97 -0.50
C TYR A 225 4.57 9.94 -0.30
N VAL A 226 4.48 10.95 -1.18
CA VAL A 226 3.29 11.81 -1.35
C VAL A 226 2.75 11.57 -2.75
N GLY A 227 1.60 10.91 -2.85
CA GLY A 227 1.15 10.36 -4.13
C GLY A 227 2.12 9.28 -4.63
N SER A 228 2.67 9.46 -5.83
CA SER A 228 3.67 8.55 -6.41
C SER A 228 5.12 9.04 -6.26
N GLU A 229 5.35 10.23 -5.69
CA GLU A 229 6.70 10.82 -5.60
C GLU A 229 7.34 10.53 -4.23
N PRO A 230 8.62 10.10 -4.19
CA PRO A 230 9.36 9.96 -2.94
C PRO A 230 9.61 11.35 -2.35
N ALA A 231 9.20 11.53 -1.11
CA ALA A 231 9.06 12.81 -0.44
C ALA A 231 9.88 12.90 0.85
N GLY A 232 10.41 11.79 1.37
CA GLY A 232 11.18 11.80 2.61
C GLY A 232 11.64 10.42 3.07
N TRP A 233 12.20 10.41 4.26
CA TRP A 233 12.72 9.24 4.98
C TRP A 233 12.24 9.27 6.43
N LEU A 234 11.79 8.12 6.92
CA LEU A 234 11.40 7.87 8.30
C LEU A 234 12.19 6.66 8.80
N LYS A 235 12.90 6.80 9.93
CA LYS A 235 13.58 5.71 10.62
C LYS A 235 12.97 5.52 12.00
N LEU A 236 12.64 4.27 12.31
CA LEU A 236 12.12 3.83 13.60
C LEU A 236 13.12 2.89 14.29
N CYS A 237 13.24 2.99 15.62
CA CYS A 237 14.08 2.10 16.44
C CYS A 237 13.33 1.65 17.71
N GLY A 238 13.91 0.72 18.48
CA GLY A 238 13.35 0.22 19.75
C GLY A 238 12.19 -0.77 19.56
N LEU A 239 12.12 -1.39 18.39
CA LEU A 239 11.00 -2.20 17.93
C LEU A 239 10.91 -3.60 18.57
N GLU A 240 12.00 -4.13 19.13
CA GLU A 240 12.00 -5.44 19.81
C GLU A 240 11.82 -5.32 21.33
N SER A 241 12.27 -4.22 21.92
CA SER A 241 12.29 -4.04 23.38
C SER A 241 10.89 -4.08 24.01
N GLY A 242 9.87 -3.62 23.29
CA GLY A 242 8.52 -3.42 23.81
C GLY A 242 8.37 -2.23 24.75
N GLU A 243 9.45 -1.51 25.09
CA GLU A 243 9.44 -0.46 26.13
C GLU A 243 9.05 0.92 25.56
N CYS A 244 9.70 1.35 24.48
CA CYS A 244 9.43 2.64 23.84
C CYS A 244 9.90 2.62 22.39
N GLY A 245 9.04 3.06 21.49
CA GLY A 245 9.36 3.23 20.07
C GLY A 245 10.03 4.58 19.84
N TRP A 246 11.04 4.63 18.98
CA TRP A 246 11.79 5.85 18.71
C TRP A 246 11.63 6.28 17.27
N ILE A 247 11.23 7.53 17.04
CA ILE A 247 11.32 8.17 15.73
C ILE A 247 12.72 8.78 15.64
N SER A 248 13.68 7.97 15.21
CA SER A 248 15.11 8.32 15.16
C SER A 248 15.46 9.25 14.01
N MET A 249 14.72 9.16 12.89
CA MET A 249 14.87 10.08 11.77
C MET A 249 13.51 10.39 11.15
N LEU A 250 13.23 11.66 10.87
CA LEU A 250 12.09 12.06 10.05
C LEU A 250 12.46 13.27 9.20
N VAL A 251 12.75 13.01 7.93
CA VAL A 251 13.20 14.01 6.98
C VAL A 251 12.21 14.08 5.82
N ILE A 252 11.62 15.26 5.62
CA ILE A 252 10.77 15.54 4.46
C ILE A 252 11.51 16.50 3.53
N ALA A 253 11.57 16.18 2.23
CA ALA A 253 12.18 17.03 1.23
C ALA A 253 11.46 18.40 1.16
N PRO A 254 12.20 19.53 1.01
CA PRO A 254 11.67 20.90 1.08
C PRO A 254 10.37 21.13 0.31
N GLU A 255 10.29 20.61 -0.91
CA GLU A 255 9.17 20.71 -1.84
C GLU A 255 7.85 20.14 -1.29
N PHE A 256 7.90 19.20 -0.34
CA PHE A 256 6.72 18.58 0.29
C PHE A 256 6.39 19.13 1.69
N ARG A 257 7.20 20.05 2.23
CA ARG A 257 7.01 20.61 3.58
C ARG A 257 5.79 21.53 3.66
N GLY A 258 5.30 21.77 4.88
CA GLY A 258 4.15 22.66 5.15
C GLY A 258 2.78 22.11 4.76
N ARG A 259 2.69 20.85 4.30
CA ARG A 259 1.44 20.19 3.85
C ARG A 259 0.83 19.22 4.88
N GLY A 260 1.44 19.14 6.06
CA GLY A 260 1.08 18.19 7.12
C GLY A 260 1.64 16.78 6.95
N VAL A 261 2.63 16.60 6.05
CA VAL A 261 3.28 15.29 5.78
C VAL A 261 3.90 14.70 7.04
N SER A 262 4.74 15.45 7.75
CA SER A 262 5.40 14.97 8.98
C SER A 262 4.42 14.52 10.07
N ARG A 263 3.28 15.20 10.20
CA ARG A 263 2.24 14.80 11.17
C ARG A 263 1.64 13.44 10.83
N GLU A 264 1.40 13.20 9.55
CA GLU A 264 0.88 11.92 9.10
C GLU A 264 1.93 10.81 9.26
N CYS A 265 3.22 11.09 9.00
CA CYS A 265 4.30 10.14 9.27
C CYS A 265 4.37 9.77 10.76
N ILE A 266 4.28 10.75 11.67
CA ILE A 266 4.28 10.49 13.13
C ILE A 266 3.09 9.62 13.52
N ARG A 267 1.89 9.91 12.97
CA ARG A 267 0.69 9.10 13.22
C ARG A 267 0.87 7.64 12.76
N LEU A 268 1.43 7.43 11.58
CA LEU A 268 1.71 6.08 11.07
C LEU A 268 2.83 5.38 11.87
N ALA A 269 3.83 6.12 12.36
CA ALA A 269 4.84 5.56 13.26
C ALA A 269 4.21 5.08 14.59
N GLU A 270 3.29 5.86 15.17
CA GLU A 270 2.53 5.46 16.35
C GLU A 270 1.72 4.17 16.10
N GLU A 271 1.13 4.00 14.90
CA GLU A 271 0.45 2.75 14.51
C GLU A 271 1.41 1.55 14.48
N ILE A 272 2.58 1.71 13.88
CA ILE A 272 3.62 0.65 13.83
C ILE A 272 4.00 0.22 15.25
N PHE A 273 4.22 1.19 16.15
CA PHE A 273 4.55 0.91 17.55
C PHE A 273 3.42 0.14 18.25
N ILE A 274 2.16 0.56 18.08
CA ILE A 274 1.00 -0.13 18.66
C ILE A 274 0.89 -1.57 18.16
N GLU A 275 1.08 -1.80 16.85
CA GLU A 275 1.05 -3.14 16.25
C GLU A 275 2.14 -4.06 16.81
N LYS A 276 3.28 -3.49 17.19
CA LYS A 276 4.39 -4.18 17.85
C LYS A 276 4.23 -4.30 19.37
N GLY A 277 3.11 -3.86 19.92
CA GLY A 277 2.80 -3.94 21.35
C GLY A 277 3.52 -2.89 22.21
N ILE A 278 4.00 -1.81 21.59
CA ILE A 278 4.67 -0.69 22.24
C ILE A 278 3.64 0.40 22.52
N ASP A 279 3.57 0.89 23.76
CA ASP A 279 2.56 1.86 24.22
C ASP A 279 3.09 3.29 24.39
N SER A 280 4.37 3.52 24.11
CA SER A 280 5.01 4.82 24.20
C SER A 280 5.92 5.12 23.02
N ALA A 281 6.02 6.40 22.67
CA ALA A 281 6.85 6.86 21.56
C ALA A 281 7.69 8.06 21.99
N ALA A 282 8.93 8.14 21.48
CA ALA A 282 9.86 9.22 21.78
C ALA A 282 10.66 9.69 20.56
N MET A 283 11.18 10.91 20.64
CA MET A 283 12.13 11.47 19.68
C MET A 283 13.02 12.52 20.35
N HIS A 284 14.28 12.59 19.90
CA HIS A 284 15.18 13.69 20.25
C HIS A 284 15.09 14.79 19.20
N ILE A 285 14.93 16.03 19.64
CA ILE A 285 14.83 17.19 18.76
C ILE A 285 15.82 18.25 19.21
N CYS A 286 16.67 18.70 18.30
CA CYS A 286 17.54 19.86 18.53
C CYS A 286 16.69 21.11 18.86
N CYS A 287 17.07 21.84 19.91
CA CYS A 287 16.37 23.04 20.38
C CYS A 287 16.25 24.13 19.31
N SER A 288 17.20 24.19 18.36
CA SER A 288 17.17 25.14 17.23
C SER A 288 16.14 24.78 16.16
N ASN A 289 15.63 23.54 16.17
CA ASN A 289 14.69 23.02 15.19
C ASN A 289 13.23 23.32 15.56
N GLU A 290 12.87 24.60 15.60
CA GLU A 290 11.54 25.03 16.03
C GLU A 290 10.39 24.40 15.22
N ALA A 291 10.62 24.11 13.93
CA ALA A 291 9.63 23.49 13.08
C ALA A 291 9.31 22.05 13.52
N ALA A 292 10.32 21.25 13.87
CA ALA A 292 10.11 19.91 14.40
C ALA A 292 9.50 19.97 15.80
N VAL A 293 9.96 20.88 16.67
CA VAL A 293 9.35 21.09 18.00
C VAL A 293 7.86 21.40 17.87
N ARG A 294 7.46 22.34 17.02
CA ARG A 294 6.05 22.67 16.78
C ARG A 294 5.26 21.47 16.23
N CYS A 295 5.85 20.70 15.32
CA CYS A 295 5.22 19.52 14.76
C CYS A 295 4.99 18.44 15.83
N CYS A 296 6.05 18.08 16.56
CA CYS A 296 6.06 17.11 17.64
C CYS A 296 5.05 17.43 18.74
N VAL A 297 5.08 18.66 19.27
CA VAL A 297 4.12 19.12 20.29
C VAL A 297 2.69 19.09 19.74
N SER A 298 2.48 19.45 18.48
CA SER A 298 1.14 19.38 17.86
C SER A 298 0.60 17.95 17.68
N CYS A 299 1.46 16.93 17.79
CA CYS A 299 1.09 15.52 17.77
C CYS A 299 0.86 14.95 19.18
N GLY A 300 0.98 15.78 20.22
CA GLY A 300 0.71 15.41 21.62
C GLY A 300 1.93 14.94 22.41
N TYR A 301 3.13 15.06 21.86
CA TYR A 301 4.36 14.78 22.59
C TYR A 301 4.70 15.92 23.55
N ILE A 302 5.23 15.56 24.71
CA ILE A 302 5.64 16.50 25.76
C ILE A 302 7.15 16.44 26.00
N PRO A 303 7.82 17.58 26.27
CA PRO A 303 9.24 17.58 26.57
C PRO A 303 9.50 16.91 27.93
N VAL A 304 10.56 16.11 28.00
CA VAL A 304 11.05 15.47 29.22
C VAL A 304 12.36 16.15 29.61
N GLN A 305 12.55 16.45 30.91
CA GLN A 305 13.76 17.07 31.43
C GLN A 305 14.94 16.09 31.50
N GLU A 306 15.33 15.54 30.36
CA GLU A 306 16.63 14.89 30.18
C GLU A 306 17.39 15.72 29.15
N GLU A 307 18.34 16.53 29.63
CA GLU A 307 19.32 17.16 28.76
C GLU A 307 20.24 16.05 28.24
N THR A 308 20.32 15.91 26.92
CA THR A 308 21.39 15.12 26.30
C THR A 308 22.74 15.73 26.68
N SER A 309 23.80 14.92 26.69
CA SER A 309 25.15 15.33 27.11
C SER A 309 25.74 16.52 26.34
N ASP A 310 25.15 16.89 25.19
CA ASP A 310 25.50 18.03 24.36
C ASP A 310 24.78 19.34 24.74
N GLY A 311 23.71 19.30 25.54
CA GLY A 311 22.90 20.47 25.91
C GLY A 311 22.07 21.08 24.77
N GLU A 312 22.04 20.45 23.60
CA GLU A 312 21.44 21.03 22.38
C GLU A 312 20.18 20.31 21.89
N THR A 313 19.89 19.11 22.42
CA THR A 313 18.66 18.38 22.10
C THR A 313 17.79 18.12 23.34
N VAL A 314 16.48 18.02 23.11
CA VAL A 314 15.48 17.73 24.15
C VAL A 314 14.72 16.49 23.73
N MET A 315 14.53 15.57 24.68
CA MET A 315 13.65 14.41 24.49
C MET A 315 12.19 14.84 24.56
N TYR A 316 11.40 14.40 23.58
CA TYR A 316 9.95 14.52 23.58
C TYR A 316 9.34 13.13 23.62
N LYS A 317 8.43 12.88 24.57
CA LYS A 317 7.79 11.58 24.77
C LYS A 317 6.27 11.70 24.76
N LYS A 318 5.60 10.65 24.29
CA LYS A 318 4.15 10.46 24.34
C LYS A 318 3.86 9.06 24.89
N GLU A 319 3.11 9.01 25.98
CA GLU A 319 2.69 7.76 26.65
C GLU A 319 1.26 7.40 26.24
N ASN A 320 0.86 6.14 26.44
CA ASN A 320 -0.49 5.61 26.17
C ASN A 320 -0.96 5.91 24.73
N ILE A 321 -0.09 5.66 23.74
CA ILE A 321 -0.42 5.93 22.34
C ILE A 321 -1.61 5.09 21.85
N ASP A 322 -1.89 3.95 22.49
CA ASP A 322 -3.00 3.04 22.17
C ASP A 322 -4.38 3.53 22.65
N GLU A 323 -4.46 4.31 23.73
CA GLU A 323 -5.72 4.83 24.29
C GLU A 323 -6.46 5.74 23.29
N ASN A 324 -5.71 6.50 22.49
CA ASN A 324 -6.28 7.33 21.43
C ASN A 324 -6.86 6.48 20.28
N TYR A 325 -6.31 5.29 20.05
CA TYR A 325 -6.74 4.38 18.99
C TYR A 325 -8.03 3.64 19.34
N ARG A 326 -8.22 3.26 20.61
CA ARG A 326 -9.44 2.57 21.11
C ARG A 326 -10.72 3.41 21.06
N THR A 327 -10.61 4.73 20.94
CA THR A 327 -11.79 5.62 20.82
C THR A 327 -12.35 5.74 19.40
N LEU A 328 -11.70 5.13 18.40
CA LEU A 328 -12.10 5.16 16.99
C LEU A 328 -12.65 3.82 16.46
N SER A 329 -12.67 2.77 17.28
CA SER A 329 -13.18 1.43 16.94
C SER A 329 -14.64 1.22 17.31
#